data_AF-A0A944ANU2-F1
#
_entry.id   AF-A0A944ANU2-F1
#
_cell.length_a   1.000
_cell.length_b   1.000
_cell.length_c   1.000
_cell.angle_alpha   90.00
_cell.angle_beta   90.00
_cell.angle_gamma   90.00
#
_symmetry.space_group_name_H-M   'P 1'
#
loop_
_entity.id
_entity.type
_entity.pdbx_description
1 polymer ?
#
loop_
_entity_poly.entity_id
_entity_poly.type
_entity_poly.pdbx_seq_one_letter_code
_entity_poly.pdbx_strand_id
1 'polypeptide(L)'
;SYEGVGHIRSESYINYVGAVTPDNWAISPEMTIPANAVDATLSFYFAAQDPAYAAEPIGVYVGTGADVSAYEQLGVFIPDSDVYENITVDLTAYAGETISVAFRHFDITDMFSVKIDQVEVFVTAGEEPPVPETHIVTFIDGLTSEIIEQVEVEDGGSVDYPEVPVHEGYQFTGWTIETKGTIYNITTDLDVTANYEVVEVPTYEVTISHNENGATDPAAGTYTVADGEEISITITPDDKYMVQSVLVNGVEAVTEIVENVLTLTITGDTTVEVVFTKSPKTGAIALTSMAIMSMISGAAIVIFKKK
;
A
#
# COMPACT_ATOMS: atom_id res chain seq x y z
N SER A 1 12.93 54.22 30.69
CA SER A 1 11.79 53.92 31.57
C SER A 1 10.64 53.51 30.68
N TYR A 2 9.92 52.46 31.06
CA TYR A 2 8.62 52.21 30.46
C TYR A 2 7.62 53.26 30.98
N GLU A 3 6.88 53.93 30.09
CA GLU A 3 6.10 55.14 30.41
C GLU A 3 4.61 54.86 30.74
N GLY A 4 4.13 53.61 30.62
CA GLY A 4 2.88 53.16 31.26
C GLY A 4 1.57 53.82 30.79
N VAL A 5 1.35 53.97 29.49
CA VAL A 5 0.17 54.69 28.93
C VAL A 5 -1.16 53.92 29.13
N GLY A 6 -1.13 52.65 29.53
CA GLY A 6 -2.29 51.89 30.01
C GLY A 6 -1.90 50.62 30.74
N HIS A 7 -2.29 50.48 32.00
CA HIS A 7 -1.91 49.37 32.89
C HIS A 7 -3.13 48.77 33.58
N ILE A 8 -3.02 47.53 34.05
CA ILE A 8 -3.97 46.99 35.03
C ILE A 8 -3.60 47.49 36.43
N ARG A 9 -4.59 47.58 37.32
CA ARG A 9 -4.42 48.10 38.69
C ARG A 9 -5.26 47.30 39.66
N SER A 10 -4.75 47.11 40.87
CA SER A 10 -5.50 46.51 41.98
C SER A 10 -5.22 47.29 43.27
N GLU A 11 -6.24 47.55 44.08
CA GLU A 11 -6.19 48.49 45.21
C GLU A 11 -6.25 47.80 46.57
N SER A 12 -5.45 48.31 47.51
CA SER A 12 -5.59 48.04 48.96
C SER A 12 -6.15 49.26 49.72
N TYR A 13 -6.23 50.42 49.07
CA TYR A 13 -6.94 51.61 49.53
C TYR A 13 -7.56 52.35 48.33
N ILE A 14 -8.84 52.71 48.46
CA ILE A 14 -9.58 53.46 47.43
C ILE A 14 -9.93 54.85 47.98
N ASN A 15 -9.54 55.90 47.26
CA ASN A 15 -9.84 57.28 47.64
C ASN A 15 -11.34 57.49 47.87
N TYR A 16 -11.69 58.13 48.98
CA TYR A 16 -13.07 58.39 49.43
C TYR A 16 -13.91 57.14 49.77
N VAL A 17 -13.30 55.95 49.77
CA VAL A 17 -13.90 54.69 50.23
C VAL A 17 -13.18 54.19 51.49
N GLY A 18 -11.84 54.18 51.47
CA GLY A 18 -10.99 53.71 52.56
C GLY A 18 -10.21 52.45 52.22
N ALA A 19 -9.62 51.83 53.24
CA ALA A 19 -8.86 50.59 53.14
C ALA A 19 -9.75 49.41 52.72
N VAL A 20 -9.20 48.54 51.87
CA VAL A 20 -9.81 47.28 51.41
C VAL A 20 -8.80 46.14 51.57
N THR A 21 -9.26 44.89 51.53
CA THR A 21 -8.44 43.68 51.65
C THR A 21 -8.56 42.88 50.34
N PRO A 22 -7.72 43.17 49.32
CA PRO A 22 -7.83 42.53 48.03
C PRO A 22 -7.56 41.01 48.12
N ASP A 23 -8.28 40.26 47.29
CA ASP A 23 -7.94 38.89 46.86
C ASP A 23 -8.29 38.79 45.38
N ASN A 24 -7.64 39.67 44.60
CA ASN A 24 -8.01 39.93 43.22
C ASN A 24 -7.09 39.15 42.30
N TRP A 25 -7.67 38.42 41.35
CA TRP A 25 -6.96 37.61 40.37
C TRP A 25 -7.10 38.18 38.96
N ALA A 26 -5.99 38.33 38.27
CA ALA A 26 -5.94 38.57 36.83
C ALA A 26 -5.29 37.36 36.16
N ILE A 27 -6.02 36.67 35.29
CA ILE A 27 -5.62 35.38 34.70
C ILE A 27 -5.53 35.55 33.19
N SER A 28 -4.42 35.13 32.58
CA SER A 28 -4.28 35.09 31.13
C SER A 28 -5.20 34.05 30.50
N PRO A 29 -5.55 34.19 29.21
CA PRO A 29 -5.96 33.03 28.42
C PRO A 29 -4.93 31.90 28.52
N GLU A 30 -5.37 30.66 28.29
CA GLU A 30 -4.47 29.52 28.19
C GLU A 30 -3.55 29.64 26.96
N MET A 31 -2.32 29.17 27.11
CA MET A 31 -1.29 29.12 26.08
C MET A 31 -0.45 27.86 26.23
N THR A 32 -0.03 27.28 25.11
CA THR A 32 0.85 26.10 25.13
C THR A 32 2.30 26.54 25.01
N ILE A 33 3.13 26.13 25.97
CA ILE A 33 4.58 26.23 25.81
C ILE A 33 5.01 25.06 24.90
N PRO A 34 5.70 25.31 23.77
CA PRO A 34 6.17 24.25 22.87
C PRO A 34 6.97 23.16 23.62
N ALA A 35 6.76 21.89 23.27
CA ALA A 35 7.45 20.76 23.90
C ALA A 35 8.97 20.79 23.71
N ASN A 36 9.43 21.44 22.65
CA ASN A 36 10.85 21.67 22.36
C ASN A 36 11.38 22.99 22.95
N ALA A 37 10.64 23.71 23.79
CA ALA A 37 11.14 24.93 24.42
C ALA A 37 12.41 24.64 25.23
N VAL A 38 13.48 25.37 24.95
CA VAL A 38 14.74 25.33 25.71
C VAL A 38 14.84 26.48 26.72
N ASP A 39 14.02 27.51 26.52
CA ASP A 39 13.84 28.63 27.42
C ASP A 39 12.41 29.17 27.26
N ALA A 40 11.71 29.36 28.36
CA ALA A 40 10.42 30.05 28.40
C ALA A 40 10.39 30.98 29.60
N THR A 41 10.10 32.27 29.37
CA THR A 41 10.18 33.31 30.41
C THR A 41 8.95 34.20 30.34
N LEU A 42 8.23 34.33 31.46
CA LEU A 42 7.27 35.42 31.68
C LEU A 42 8.06 36.70 32.03
N SER A 43 7.77 37.80 31.35
CA SER A 43 8.24 39.15 31.69
C SER A 43 7.05 40.06 31.95
N PHE A 44 7.13 40.90 32.97
CA PHE A 44 6.15 41.94 33.22
C PHE A 44 6.75 43.13 33.96
N TYR A 45 6.20 44.30 33.71
CA TYR A 45 6.55 45.50 34.47
C TYR A 45 5.54 45.74 35.58
N PHE A 46 6.01 46.04 36.79
CA PHE A 46 5.14 46.42 37.90
C PHE A 46 5.71 47.58 38.73
N ALA A 47 4.83 48.30 39.41
CA ALA A 47 5.18 49.42 40.30
C ALA A 47 4.04 49.70 41.28
N ALA A 48 4.35 50.39 42.37
CA ALA A 48 3.32 51.03 43.17
C ALA A 48 2.73 52.24 42.43
N GLN A 49 1.52 52.63 42.79
CA GLN A 49 0.94 53.89 42.30
C GLN A 49 1.43 55.10 43.10
N ASP A 50 1.67 54.93 44.41
CA ASP A 50 2.16 55.97 45.31
C ASP A 50 3.41 55.46 46.04
N PRO A 51 4.58 56.12 45.90
CA PRO A 51 5.82 55.65 46.49
C PRO A 51 5.84 55.73 48.03
N ALA A 52 4.97 56.54 48.66
CA ALA A 52 4.84 56.57 50.11
C ALA A 52 4.04 55.38 50.66
N TYR A 53 3.28 54.70 49.80
CA TYR A 53 2.40 53.58 50.13
C TYR A 53 2.62 52.42 49.14
N ALA A 54 3.89 52.01 49.03
CA ALA A 54 4.32 51.14 47.92
C ALA A 54 4.21 49.64 48.17
N ALA A 55 4.09 49.19 49.43
CA ALA A 55 4.24 47.79 49.83
C ALA A 55 3.02 46.92 49.43
N GLU A 56 2.80 46.75 48.13
CA GLU A 56 1.65 46.06 47.53
C GLU A 56 2.07 44.72 46.90
N PRO A 57 1.99 43.59 47.64
CA PRO A 57 2.47 42.29 47.17
C PRO A 57 1.65 41.73 46.00
N ILE A 58 2.33 41.33 44.93
CA ILE A 58 1.78 40.57 43.81
C ILE A 58 2.36 39.16 43.80
N GLY A 59 1.49 38.17 43.94
CA GLY A 59 1.85 36.78 43.66
C GLY A 59 1.73 36.47 42.18
N VAL A 60 2.71 35.75 41.64
CA VAL A 60 2.69 35.21 40.27
C VAL A 60 2.45 33.71 40.35
N TYR A 61 1.52 33.22 39.54
CA TYR A 61 1.04 31.85 39.56
C TYR A 61 0.95 31.27 38.15
N VAL A 62 0.96 29.94 38.07
CA VAL A 62 0.71 29.18 36.85
C VAL A 62 -0.27 28.05 37.13
N GLY A 63 -1.15 27.75 36.19
CA GLY A 63 -2.17 26.72 36.32
C GLY A 63 -3.02 26.57 35.05
N THR A 64 -4.18 25.94 35.14
CA THR A 64 -5.10 25.74 34.00
C THR A 64 -6.56 25.93 34.41
N GLY A 65 -7.40 26.39 33.48
CA GLY A 65 -8.83 26.55 33.71
C GLY A 65 -9.21 27.64 34.74
N ALA A 66 -10.45 27.59 35.24
CA ALA A 66 -11.00 28.64 36.10
C ALA A 66 -10.77 28.41 37.62
N ASP A 67 -10.30 27.23 38.01
CA ASP A 67 -10.09 26.88 39.42
C ASP A 67 -8.70 27.29 39.89
N VAL A 68 -8.60 28.49 40.46
CA VAL A 68 -7.35 29.05 40.97
C VAL A 68 -6.79 28.32 42.19
N SER A 69 -7.55 27.42 42.83
CA SER A 69 -7.05 26.67 43.99
C SER A 69 -5.97 25.65 43.64
N ALA A 70 -5.89 25.26 42.36
CA ALA A 70 -4.89 24.35 41.84
C ALA A 70 -3.66 25.06 41.25
N TYR A 71 -3.63 26.40 41.24
CA TYR A 71 -2.53 27.15 40.65
C TYR A 71 -1.28 27.07 41.54
N GLU A 72 -0.13 26.79 40.92
CA GLU A 72 1.17 26.82 41.58
C GLU A 72 1.68 28.25 41.71
N GLN A 73 2.19 28.61 42.89
CA GLN A 73 2.79 29.92 43.13
C GLN A 73 4.27 29.93 42.76
N LEU A 74 4.63 30.72 41.76
CA LEU A 74 6.01 30.87 41.27
C LEU A 74 6.80 31.94 42.04
N GLY A 75 6.12 32.92 42.64
CA GLY A 75 6.77 33.96 43.45
C GLY A 75 5.82 34.99 44.04
N VAL A 76 6.35 35.83 44.92
CA VAL A 76 5.71 37.07 45.42
C VAL A 76 6.69 38.23 45.24
N PHE A 77 6.22 39.30 44.62
CA PHE A 77 6.99 40.50 44.33
C PHE A 77 6.33 41.70 44.99
N ILE A 78 7.11 42.59 45.59
CA ILE A 78 6.62 43.76 46.33
C ILE A 78 7.32 44.99 45.76
N PRO A 79 6.59 45.97 45.20
CA PRO A 79 7.22 47.19 44.73
C PRO A 79 7.61 48.08 45.92
N ASP A 80 8.64 48.90 45.74
CA ASP A 80 9.11 49.86 46.75
C ASP A 80 9.00 51.33 46.28
N SER A 81 8.61 51.55 45.02
CA SER A 81 8.49 52.86 44.41
C SER A 81 7.42 52.91 43.32
N ASP A 82 7.18 54.10 42.76
CA ASP A 82 6.27 54.33 41.64
C ASP A 82 6.91 54.11 40.27
N VAL A 83 8.20 53.74 40.25
CA VAL A 83 8.98 53.45 39.06
C VAL A 83 8.76 51.99 38.65
N TYR A 84 8.45 51.78 37.38
CA TYR A 84 8.27 50.43 36.83
C TYR A 84 9.57 49.62 36.86
N GLU A 85 9.50 48.45 37.49
CA GLU A 85 10.53 47.43 37.49
C GLU A 85 10.12 46.26 36.59
N ASN A 86 11.06 45.70 35.84
CA ASN A 86 10.81 44.50 35.06
C ASN A 86 11.10 43.26 35.90
N ILE A 87 10.15 42.34 35.98
CA ILE A 87 10.30 41.05 36.63
C ILE A 87 10.27 39.96 35.56
N THR A 88 11.15 38.98 35.70
CA THR A 88 11.15 37.77 34.88
C THR A 88 10.93 36.53 35.75
N VAL A 89 10.11 35.60 35.27
CA VAL A 89 9.81 34.32 35.93
C VAL A 89 10.04 33.20 34.92
N ASP A 90 10.84 32.21 35.31
CA ASP A 90 11.15 31.05 34.47
C ASP A 90 9.91 30.13 34.39
N LEU A 91 9.53 29.81 33.15
CA LEU A 91 8.44 28.91 32.79
C LEU A 91 8.95 27.68 32.02
N THR A 92 10.25 27.48 31.89
CA THR A 92 10.86 26.41 31.07
C THR A 92 10.42 25.02 31.52
N ALA A 93 10.15 24.84 32.82
CA ALA A 93 9.64 23.58 33.36
C ALA A 93 8.27 23.15 32.80
N TYR A 94 7.51 24.08 32.20
CA TYR A 94 6.20 23.84 31.63
C TYR A 94 6.24 23.56 30.11
N ALA A 95 7.42 23.28 29.54
CA ALA A 95 7.57 22.92 28.14
C ALA A 95 6.69 21.70 27.77
N GLY A 96 5.83 21.85 26.77
CA GLY A 96 4.87 20.84 26.33
C GLY A 96 3.51 20.91 27.04
N GLU A 97 3.37 21.79 28.03
CA GLU A 97 2.13 21.96 28.78
C GLU A 97 1.32 23.15 28.26
N THR A 98 0.00 23.06 28.42
CA THR A 98 -0.91 24.19 28.28
C THR A 98 -1.09 24.82 29.65
N ILE A 99 -0.80 26.12 29.75
CA ILE A 99 -0.81 26.87 31.01
C ILE A 99 -1.55 28.21 30.87
N SER A 100 -1.99 28.78 31.98
CA SER A 100 -2.33 30.18 32.18
C SER A 100 -1.38 30.77 33.21
N VAL A 101 -0.94 32.01 33.01
CA VAL A 101 -0.25 32.80 34.03
C VAL A 101 -1.24 33.69 34.75
N ALA A 102 -1.08 33.87 36.06
CA ALA A 102 -1.97 34.71 36.85
C ALA A 102 -1.22 35.60 37.84
N PHE A 103 -1.77 36.79 38.05
CA PHE A 103 -1.34 37.74 39.06
C PHE A 103 -2.41 37.84 40.15
N ARG A 104 -1.98 37.73 41.41
CA ARG A 104 -2.85 37.84 42.59
C ARG A 104 -2.39 39.00 43.47
N HIS A 105 -3.29 39.92 43.78
CA HIS A 105 -3.07 40.95 44.80
C HIS A 105 -3.79 40.55 46.10
N PHE A 106 -3.04 40.28 47.17
CA PHE A 106 -3.56 39.63 48.38
C PHE A 106 -2.74 39.95 49.65
N ASP A 107 -3.24 39.56 50.82
CA ASP A 107 -2.57 39.67 52.14
C ASP A 107 -2.02 41.07 52.47
N ILE A 108 -2.73 42.10 52.01
CA ILE A 108 -2.39 43.51 52.24
C ILE A 108 -3.65 44.33 52.50
N THR A 109 -3.49 45.48 53.16
CA THR A 109 -4.53 46.51 53.30
C THR A 109 -3.88 47.86 53.59
N ASP A 110 -4.56 48.95 53.23
CA ASP A 110 -4.20 50.32 53.64
C ASP A 110 -2.83 50.82 53.14
N MET A 111 -2.44 50.43 51.92
CA MET A 111 -1.32 51.03 51.18
C MET A 111 -1.87 51.98 50.11
N PHE A 112 -1.98 51.55 48.85
CA PHE A 112 -2.75 52.27 47.83
C PHE A 112 -3.17 51.36 46.68
N SER A 113 -2.26 51.11 45.74
CA SER A 113 -2.47 50.16 44.65
C SER A 113 -1.17 49.79 43.94
N VAL A 114 -1.15 48.58 43.40
CA VAL A 114 -0.12 48.11 42.46
C VAL A 114 -0.62 48.25 41.02
N LYS A 115 0.32 48.55 40.11
CA LYS A 115 0.14 48.62 38.67
C LYS A 115 0.97 47.52 38.01
N ILE A 116 0.39 46.85 37.01
CA ILE A 116 1.10 45.85 36.20
C ILE A 116 0.86 46.19 34.72
N ASP A 117 1.89 46.05 33.91
CA ASP A 117 1.86 46.37 32.49
C ASP A 117 2.89 45.53 31.72
N GLN A 118 2.79 45.53 30.37
CA GLN A 118 3.71 44.85 29.46
C GLN A 118 3.97 43.38 29.86
N VAL A 119 2.89 42.62 30.02
CA VAL A 119 2.96 41.19 30.31
C VAL A 119 3.22 40.44 29.01
N GLU A 120 4.40 39.81 28.91
CA GLU A 120 4.84 39.06 27.74
C GLU A 120 5.40 37.71 28.15
N VAL A 121 5.17 36.66 27.36
CA VAL A 121 5.84 35.38 27.51
C VAL A 121 6.77 35.19 26.31
N PHE A 122 8.06 35.12 26.58
CA PHE A 122 9.09 34.83 25.59
C PHE A 122 9.39 33.33 25.59
N VAL A 123 9.49 32.74 24.40
CA VAL A 123 9.85 31.33 24.25
C VAL A 123 10.95 31.21 23.21
N THR A 124 12.03 30.53 23.57
CA THR A 124 13.04 30.03 22.65
C THR A 124 12.79 28.54 22.46
N ALA A 125 12.30 28.15 21.29
CA ALA A 125 12.21 26.75 20.90
C ALA A 125 13.60 26.23 20.51
N GLY A 126 13.92 25.00 20.92
CA GLY A 126 15.06 24.25 20.38
C GLY A 126 14.80 23.85 18.93
N GLU A 127 15.87 23.48 18.23
CA GLU A 127 15.76 22.92 16.89
C GLU A 127 14.80 21.71 16.92
N GLU A 128 13.79 21.72 16.06
CA GLU A 128 12.98 20.54 15.82
C GLU A 128 13.91 19.46 15.22
N PRO A 129 13.85 18.20 15.68
CA PRO A 129 14.63 17.15 15.04
C PRO A 129 14.29 17.13 13.55
N PRO A 130 15.27 16.96 12.64
CA PRO A 130 14.98 16.86 11.23
C PRO A 130 13.98 15.72 11.02
N VAL A 131 12.88 16.00 10.31
CA VAL A 131 11.97 14.96 9.85
C VAL A 131 12.80 13.96 9.04
N PRO A 132 12.81 12.65 9.37
CA PRO A 132 13.56 11.69 8.60
C PRO A 132 13.06 11.73 7.16
N GLU A 133 13.98 11.88 6.21
CA GLU A 133 13.67 11.84 4.78
C GLU A 133 13.36 10.39 4.39
N THR A 134 12.26 10.18 3.69
CA THR A 134 11.78 8.87 3.23
C THR A 134 11.50 8.90 1.73
N HIS A 135 11.66 7.76 1.07
CA HIS A 135 11.39 7.55 -0.34
C HIS A 135 10.41 6.40 -0.54
N ILE A 136 9.67 6.44 -1.64
CA ILE A 136 8.68 5.42 -2.02
C ILE A 136 9.24 4.56 -3.15
N VAL A 137 9.22 3.25 -2.96
CA VAL A 137 9.47 2.26 -4.01
C VAL A 137 8.16 1.63 -4.43
N THR A 138 7.81 1.76 -5.71
CA THR A 138 6.61 1.16 -6.30
C THR A 138 7.02 0.03 -7.24
N PHE A 139 6.61 -1.20 -6.91
CA PHE A 139 6.77 -2.36 -7.79
C PHE A 139 5.54 -2.50 -8.67
N ILE A 140 5.74 -2.59 -9.98
CA ILE A 140 4.68 -2.54 -10.99
C ILE A 140 4.76 -3.80 -11.85
N ASP A 141 3.61 -4.39 -12.15
CA ASP A 141 3.50 -5.44 -13.13
C ASP A 141 3.61 -4.86 -14.54
N GLY A 142 4.67 -5.20 -15.28
CA GLY A 142 4.89 -4.66 -16.62
C GLY A 142 3.91 -5.14 -17.68
N LEU A 143 3.14 -6.20 -17.42
CA LEU A 143 2.13 -6.71 -18.35
C LEU A 143 0.77 -6.02 -18.13
N THR A 144 0.33 -5.85 -16.88
CA THR A 144 -0.98 -5.27 -16.55
C THR A 144 -0.93 -3.79 -16.17
N SER A 145 0.27 -3.25 -15.89
CA SER A 145 0.49 -1.92 -15.29
C SER A 145 -0.12 -1.73 -13.90
N GLU A 146 -0.46 -2.82 -13.21
CA GLU A 146 -0.96 -2.76 -11.83
C GLU A 146 0.19 -2.71 -10.82
N ILE A 147 -0.06 -2.11 -9.66
CA ILE A 147 0.91 -2.09 -8.56
C ILE A 147 0.93 -3.48 -7.90
N ILE A 148 2.11 -4.07 -7.81
CA ILE A 148 2.39 -5.32 -7.09
C ILE A 148 2.53 -5.02 -5.60
N GLU A 149 3.40 -4.07 -5.26
CA GLU A 149 3.68 -3.65 -3.89
C GLU A 149 4.20 -2.20 -3.86
N GLN A 150 3.97 -1.50 -2.75
CA GLN A 150 4.56 -0.18 -2.50
C GLN A 150 5.18 -0.16 -1.10
N VAL A 151 6.42 0.31 -1.01
CA VAL A 151 7.21 0.33 0.24
C VAL A 151 7.77 1.73 0.49
N GLU A 152 7.59 2.22 1.71
CA GLU A 152 8.23 3.45 2.20
C GLU A 152 9.53 3.08 2.92
N VAL A 153 10.62 3.78 2.63
CA VAL A 153 11.95 3.51 3.18
C VAL A 153 12.67 4.81 3.56
N GLU A 154 13.44 4.80 4.64
CA GLU A 154 14.30 5.93 5.02
C GLU A 154 15.38 6.22 3.95
N ASP A 155 15.86 7.45 3.87
CA ASP A 155 16.97 7.85 2.98
C ASP A 155 18.22 6.98 3.21
N GLY A 156 18.76 6.43 2.12
CA GLY A 156 19.85 5.46 2.14
C GLY A 156 19.42 4.03 2.50
N GLY A 157 18.13 3.77 2.71
CA GLY A 157 17.62 2.43 3.00
C GLY A 157 17.57 1.51 1.77
N SER A 158 17.04 0.30 1.94
CA SER A 158 16.98 -0.74 0.92
C SER A 158 15.72 -1.58 1.06
N VAL A 159 15.28 -2.21 -0.04
CA VAL A 159 14.11 -3.10 -0.06
C VAL A 159 14.45 -4.43 -0.73
N ASP A 160 13.64 -5.46 -0.49
CA ASP A 160 13.68 -6.73 -1.20
C ASP A 160 12.66 -6.73 -2.35
N TYR A 161 12.88 -7.58 -3.37
CA TYR A 161 11.89 -7.75 -4.44
C TYR A 161 10.68 -8.55 -3.94
N PRO A 162 9.44 -8.17 -4.32
CA PRO A 162 8.24 -8.94 -4.01
C PRO A 162 8.16 -10.25 -4.81
N GLU A 163 7.19 -11.08 -4.44
CA GLU A 163 6.74 -12.18 -5.30
C GLU A 163 6.07 -11.62 -6.56
N VAL A 164 6.41 -12.18 -7.72
CA VAL A 164 5.89 -11.73 -9.01
C VAL A 164 4.55 -12.40 -9.32
N PRO A 165 3.56 -11.68 -9.85
CA PRO A 165 2.34 -12.27 -10.40
C PRO A 165 2.63 -13.30 -11.49
N VAL A 166 1.82 -14.35 -11.55
CA VAL A 166 1.90 -15.38 -12.60
C VAL A 166 0.87 -15.05 -13.69
N HIS A 167 1.33 -14.99 -14.93
CA HIS A 167 0.50 -14.75 -16.11
C HIS A 167 0.51 -15.97 -17.03
N GLU A 168 -0.68 -16.42 -17.45
CA GLU A 168 -0.82 -17.56 -18.37
C GLU A 168 -0.17 -17.24 -19.73
N GLY A 169 0.74 -18.11 -20.18
CA GLY A 169 1.46 -17.94 -21.44
C GLY A 169 2.65 -16.97 -21.38
N TYR A 170 3.05 -16.50 -20.19
CA TYR A 170 4.19 -15.61 -20.00
C TYR A 170 5.18 -16.15 -18.97
N GLN A 171 6.46 -15.84 -19.17
CA GLN A 171 7.52 -16.09 -18.20
C GLN A 171 8.10 -14.76 -17.70
N PHE A 172 8.36 -14.68 -16.39
CA PHE A 172 9.05 -13.54 -15.80
C PHE A 172 10.53 -13.52 -16.23
N THR A 173 11.03 -12.37 -16.67
CA THR A 173 12.39 -12.22 -17.21
C THR A 173 13.29 -11.32 -16.39
N GLY A 174 12.75 -10.53 -15.45
CA GLY A 174 13.54 -9.71 -14.54
C GLY A 174 12.87 -8.39 -14.21
N TRP A 175 13.52 -7.61 -13.34
CA TRP A 175 13.06 -6.29 -12.94
C TRP A 175 13.82 -5.19 -13.70
N THR A 176 13.12 -4.15 -14.11
CA THR A 176 13.68 -2.90 -14.63
C THR A 176 13.43 -1.79 -13.62
N ILE A 177 14.46 -1.01 -13.28
CA ILE A 177 14.28 0.22 -12.49
C ILE A 177 14.23 1.37 -13.50
N GLU A 178 13.07 2.00 -13.64
CA GLU A 178 12.85 3.07 -14.62
C GLU A 178 13.59 4.36 -14.22
N THR A 179 13.59 4.65 -12.91
CA THR A 179 14.36 5.74 -12.33
C THR A 179 15.83 5.34 -12.20
N LYS A 180 16.75 6.26 -12.49
CA LYS A 180 18.19 6.00 -12.30
C LYS A 180 18.47 5.72 -10.81
N GLY A 181 18.75 4.46 -10.46
CA GLY A 181 19.01 4.08 -9.08
C GLY A 181 19.17 2.57 -8.90
N THR A 182 19.12 2.16 -7.64
CA THR A 182 19.12 0.76 -7.20
C THR A 182 18.15 0.61 -6.03
N ILE A 183 17.60 -0.58 -5.81
CA ILE A 183 16.82 -0.91 -4.60
C ILE A 183 17.68 -0.96 -3.31
N TYR A 184 18.94 -0.55 -3.42
CA TYR A 184 19.88 -0.39 -2.33
C TYR A 184 20.29 1.08 -2.25
N ASN A 185 20.50 1.59 -1.03
CA ASN A 185 20.87 2.99 -0.81
C ASN A 185 19.95 3.95 -1.58
N ILE A 186 18.65 3.83 -1.30
CA ILE A 186 17.60 4.56 -2.00
C ILE A 186 17.60 6.01 -1.50
N THR A 187 17.81 6.96 -2.42
CA THR A 187 17.87 8.40 -2.11
C THR A 187 16.87 9.21 -2.94
N THR A 188 15.90 8.52 -3.56
CA THR A 188 14.83 9.08 -4.38
C THR A 188 13.76 8.02 -4.56
N ASP A 189 12.53 8.43 -4.85
CA ASP A 189 11.46 7.51 -5.24
C ASP A 189 11.85 6.67 -6.47
N LEU A 190 11.45 5.39 -6.47
CA LEU A 190 11.76 4.43 -7.52
C LEU A 190 10.49 3.75 -8.04
N ASP A 191 10.38 3.67 -9.37
CA ASP A 191 9.44 2.78 -10.04
C ASP A 191 10.20 1.57 -10.59
N VAL A 192 9.76 0.38 -10.22
CA VAL A 192 10.42 -0.90 -10.51
C VAL A 192 9.44 -1.84 -11.21
N THR A 193 9.69 -2.13 -12.48
CA THR A 193 8.78 -2.88 -13.35
C THR A 193 9.19 -4.35 -13.47
N ALA A 194 8.28 -5.29 -13.20
CA ALA A 194 8.44 -6.70 -13.51
C ALA A 194 8.24 -6.92 -15.02
N ASN A 195 9.23 -7.48 -15.69
CA ASN A 195 9.17 -7.76 -17.13
C ASN A 195 8.79 -9.23 -17.39
N TYR A 196 8.05 -9.43 -18.47
CA TYR A 196 7.60 -10.74 -18.90
C TYR A 196 7.82 -10.92 -20.41
N GLU A 197 8.07 -12.16 -20.82
CA GLU A 197 8.11 -12.57 -22.23
C GLU A 197 7.05 -13.65 -22.50
N VAL A 198 6.49 -13.63 -23.70
CA VAL A 198 5.57 -14.68 -24.15
C VAL A 198 6.33 -16.01 -24.23
N VAL A 199 5.75 -17.06 -23.67
CA VAL A 199 6.24 -18.43 -23.82
C VAL A 199 5.69 -18.97 -25.14
N GLU A 200 6.52 -18.96 -26.17
CA GLU A 200 6.19 -19.53 -27.47
C GLU A 200 6.11 -21.05 -27.36
N VAL A 201 4.92 -21.62 -27.57
CA VAL A 201 4.73 -23.06 -27.69
C VAL A 201 5.02 -23.44 -29.15
N PRO A 202 5.96 -24.39 -29.42
CA PRO A 202 6.22 -24.81 -30.79
C PRO A 202 4.95 -25.38 -31.42
N THR A 203 4.82 -25.20 -32.74
CA THR A 203 3.70 -25.76 -33.51
C THR A 203 4.20 -26.76 -34.55
N TYR A 204 3.36 -27.71 -34.89
CA TYR A 204 3.63 -28.77 -35.86
C TYR A 204 2.55 -28.84 -36.92
N GLU A 205 2.92 -29.32 -38.11
CA GLU A 205 1.97 -29.52 -39.21
C GLU A 205 1.32 -30.91 -39.12
N VAL A 206 -0.02 -30.95 -39.12
CA VAL A 206 -0.81 -32.17 -39.27
C VAL A 206 -1.44 -32.18 -40.66
N THR A 207 -1.02 -33.13 -41.51
CA THR A 207 -1.57 -33.28 -42.86
C THR A 207 -2.53 -34.46 -42.92
N ILE A 208 -3.79 -34.17 -43.17
CA ILE A 208 -4.88 -35.15 -43.30
C ILE A 208 -5.14 -35.40 -44.78
N SER A 209 -5.17 -36.66 -45.17
CA SER A 209 -5.46 -37.09 -46.54
C SER A 209 -6.34 -38.32 -46.55
N HIS A 210 -7.13 -38.47 -47.62
CA HIS A 210 -7.88 -39.68 -47.88
C HIS A 210 -8.09 -39.90 -49.37
N ASN A 211 -8.35 -41.14 -49.78
CA ASN A 211 -8.82 -41.45 -51.13
C ASN A 211 -10.32 -41.12 -51.30
N GLU A 212 -10.86 -41.28 -52.51
CA GLU A 212 -12.30 -41.09 -52.76
C GLU A 212 -13.17 -42.03 -51.90
N ASN A 213 -14.47 -41.72 -51.79
CA ASN A 213 -15.53 -42.53 -51.16
C ASN A 213 -15.59 -42.50 -49.62
N GLY A 214 -15.19 -41.38 -49.06
CA GLY A 214 -15.42 -41.01 -47.66
C GLY A 214 -14.92 -39.60 -47.41
N ALA A 215 -15.00 -39.18 -46.15
CA ALA A 215 -14.59 -37.88 -45.68
C ALA A 215 -13.92 -37.97 -44.30
N THR A 216 -13.21 -36.91 -43.96
CA THR A 216 -12.65 -36.66 -42.62
C THR A 216 -13.19 -35.33 -42.09
N ASP A 217 -13.29 -35.19 -40.78
CA ASP A 217 -13.51 -33.91 -40.09
C ASP A 217 -12.50 -33.79 -38.93
N PRO A 218 -11.52 -32.87 -39.00
CA PRO A 218 -11.31 -31.86 -40.05
C PRO A 218 -11.10 -32.46 -41.44
N ALA A 219 -11.51 -31.72 -42.48
CA ALA A 219 -11.38 -32.16 -43.87
C ALA A 219 -9.93 -32.42 -44.29
N ALA A 220 -9.72 -33.09 -45.41
CA ALA A 220 -8.37 -33.26 -45.95
C ALA A 220 -7.69 -31.89 -46.17
N GLY A 221 -6.46 -31.75 -45.68
CA GLY A 221 -5.74 -30.48 -45.63
C GLY A 221 -4.57 -30.51 -44.66
N THR A 222 -3.91 -29.37 -44.51
CA THR A 222 -2.82 -29.16 -43.55
C THR A 222 -3.29 -28.22 -42.44
N TYR A 223 -3.02 -28.62 -41.21
CA TYR A 223 -3.40 -27.92 -39.98
C TYR A 223 -2.17 -27.62 -39.14
N THR A 224 -2.16 -26.48 -38.46
CA THR A 224 -1.11 -26.14 -37.48
C THR A 224 -1.65 -26.40 -36.08
N VAL A 225 -0.95 -27.22 -35.31
CA VAL A 225 -1.36 -27.67 -33.97
C VAL A 225 -0.21 -27.40 -32.99
N ALA A 226 -0.50 -26.94 -31.77
CA ALA A 226 0.54 -26.70 -30.77
C ALA A 226 1.13 -28.01 -30.23
N ASP A 227 2.40 -28.00 -29.83
CA ASP A 227 3.07 -29.14 -29.20
C ASP A 227 2.31 -29.61 -27.95
N GLY A 228 2.06 -30.91 -27.86
CA GLY A 228 1.28 -31.56 -26.81
C GLY A 228 -0.24 -31.41 -26.93
N GLU A 229 -0.76 -30.63 -27.89
CA GLU A 229 -2.20 -30.49 -28.10
C GLU A 229 -2.79 -31.74 -28.78
N GLU A 230 -4.04 -32.07 -28.48
CA GLU A 230 -4.74 -33.19 -29.10
C GLU A 230 -5.57 -32.74 -30.32
N ILE A 231 -5.45 -33.48 -31.42
CA ILE A 231 -6.37 -33.37 -32.56
C ILE A 231 -7.26 -34.61 -32.63
N SER A 232 -8.56 -34.38 -32.84
CA SER A 232 -9.54 -35.45 -33.07
C SER A 232 -10.02 -35.42 -34.51
N ILE A 233 -9.91 -36.54 -35.21
CA ILE A 233 -10.26 -36.69 -36.62
C ILE A 233 -11.40 -37.70 -36.72
N THR A 234 -12.59 -37.23 -37.08
CA THR A 234 -13.75 -38.08 -37.34
C THR A 234 -13.69 -38.63 -38.76
N ILE A 235 -13.80 -39.95 -38.91
CA ILE A 235 -13.70 -40.64 -40.19
C ILE A 235 -15.09 -41.11 -40.62
N THR A 236 -15.55 -40.63 -41.77
CA THR A 236 -16.90 -40.92 -42.28
C THR A 236 -16.82 -41.59 -43.65
N PRO A 237 -16.90 -42.93 -43.75
CA PRO A 237 -17.03 -43.62 -45.03
C PRO A 237 -18.35 -43.28 -45.73
N ASP A 238 -18.35 -43.18 -47.06
CA ASP A 238 -19.59 -43.04 -47.83
C ASP A 238 -20.44 -44.31 -47.77
N ASP A 239 -21.72 -44.19 -48.11
CA ASP A 239 -22.64 -45.32 -48.24
C ASP A 239 -22.03 -46.44 -49.11
N LYS A 240 -22.00 -47.66 -48.55
CA LYS A 240 -21.43 -48.89 -49.16
C LYS A 240 -19.90 -48.94 -49.19
N TYR A 241 -19.22 -48.05 -48.48
CA TYR A 241 -17.78 -48.08 -48.24
C TYR A 241 -17.50 -48.26 -46.74
N MET A 242 -16.26 -48.66 -46.45
CA MET A 242 -15.73 -48.82 -45.10
C MET A 242 -14.26 -48.40 -45.08
N VAL A 243 -13.73 -48.10 -43.89
CA VAL A 243 -12.31 -47.84 -43.71
C VAL A 243 -11.52 -49.12 -44.01
N GLN A 244 -10.55 -49.03 -44.92
CA GLN A 244 -9.56 -50.06 -45.22
C GLN A 244 -8.36 -49.95 -44.28
N SER A 245 -7.79 -48.76 -44.15
CA SER A 245 -6.62 -48.48 -43.32
C SER A 245 -6.59 -47.02 -42.88
N VAL A 246 -5.99 -46.77 -41.73
CA VAL A 246 -5.62 -45.43 -41.25
C VAL A 246 -4.16 -45.49 -40.87
N LEU A 247 -3.33 -44.69 -41.55
CA LEU A 247 -1.91 -44.62 -41.32
C LEU A 247 -1.57 -43.29 -40.64
N VAL A 248 -0.89 -43.34 -39.51
CA VAL A 248 -0.29 -42.18 -38.85
C VAL A 248 1.21 -42.27 -39.05
N ASN A 249 1.80 -41.29 -39.73
CA ASN A 249 3.22 -41.30 -40.10
C ASN A 249 3.65 -42.58 -40.84
N GLY A 250 2.74 -43.14 -41.67
CA GLY A 250 2.96 -44.36 -42.43
C GLY A 250 2.80 -45.67 -41.63
N VAL A 251 2.42 -45.61 -40.36
CA VAL A 251 2.19 -46.78 -39.49
C VAL A 251 0.69 -46.95 -39.24
N GLU A 252 0.17 -48.18 -39.30
CA GLU A 252 -1.25 -48.45 -39.03
C GLU A 252 -1.66 -48.08 -37.58
N ALA A 253 -2.66 -47.21 -37.45
CA ALA A 253 -3.12 -46.63 -36.18
C ALA A 253 -4.36 -47.33 -35.59
N VAL A 254 -4.49 -48.65 -35.77
CA VAL A 254 -5.74 -49.41 -35.49
C VAL A 254 -6.18 -49.35 -34.03
N THR A 255 -5.27 -49.09 -33.08
CA THR A 255 -5.56 -49.05 -31.64
C THR A 255 -6.04 -47.69 -31.13
N GLU A 256 -5.97 -46.65 -31.95
CA GLU A 256 -6.23 -45.25 -31.55
C GLU A 256 -7.61 -44.75 -32.02
N ILE A 257 -8.37 -45.61 -32.71
CA ILE A 257 -9.69 -45.27 -33.27
C ILE A 257 -10.78 -45.80 -32.36
N VAL A 258 -11.56 -44.91 -31.78
CA VAL A 258 -12.74 -45.22 -30.96
C VAL A 258 -13.96 -44.55 -31.60
N GLU A 259 -15.00 -45.33 -31.88
CA GLU A 259 -16.25 -44.82 -32.48
C GLU A 259 -16.04 -43.98 -33.77
N ASN A 260 -15.10 -44.41 -34.63
CA ASN A 260 -14.68 -43.72 -35.85
C ASN A 260 -13.93 -42.40 -35.66
N VAL A 261 -13.49 -42.08 -34.45
CA VAL A 261 -12.66 -40.91 -34.15
C VAL A 261 -11.24 -41.37 -33.83
N LEU A 262 -10.27 -40.82 -34.55
CA LEU A 262 -8.84 -40.93 -34.24
C LEU A 262 -8.43 -39.72 -33.41
N THR A 263 -7.89 -39.94 -32.21
CA THR A 263 -7.37 -38.86 -31.36
C THR A 263 -5.85 -38.99 -31.23
N LEU A 264 -5.12 -37.92 -31.55
CA LEU A 264 -3.67 -37.87 -31.55
C LEU A 264 -3.17 -36.71 -30.70
N THR A 265 -2.24 -36.98 -29.78
CA THR A 265 -1.41 -35.92 -29.16
C THR A 265 -0.27 -35.58 -30.11
N ILE A 266 -0.16 -34.31 -30.52
CA ILE A 266 0.81 -33.87 -31.52
C ILE A 266 2.10 -33.45 -30.83
N THR A 267 3.19 -34.17 -31.07
CA THR A 267 4.53 -33.82 -30.56
C THR A 267 5.57 -33.68 -31.68
N GLY A 268 5.10 -33.51 -32.91
CA GLY A 268 5.90 -33.48 -34.13
C GLY A 268 5.01 -33.43 -35.37
N ASP A 269 5.60 -33.06 -36.52
CA ASP A 269 4.89 -33.08 -37.80
C ASP A 269 4.29 -34.47 -38.05
N THR A 270 3.01 -34.50 -38.39
CA THR A 270 2.21 -35.72 -38.43
C THR A 270 1.44 -35.82 -39.74
N THR A 271 1.50 -36.99 -40.39
CA THR A 271 0.67 -37.30 -41.56
C THR A 271 -0.39 -38.34 -41.18
N VAL A 272 -1.63 -38.10 -41.59
CA VAL A 272 -2.75 -39.02 -41.43
C VAL A 272 -3.31 -39.36 -42.81
N GLU A 273 -3.27 -40.64 -43.17
CA GLU A 273 -3.82 -41.15 -44.44
C GLU A 273 -4.93 -42.15 -44.16
N VAL A 274 -6.15 -41.82 -44.61
CA VAL A 274 -7.31 -42.70 -44.51
C VAL A 274 -7.62 -43.29 -45.87
N VAL A 275 -7.68 -44.62 -45.95
CA VAL A 275 -8.05 -45.31 -47.19
C VAL A 275 -9.41 -45.96 -46.98
N PHE A 276 -10.37 -45.62 -47.83
CA PHE A 276 -11.69 -46.24 -47.93
C PHE A 276 -11.69 -47.33 -49.00
N THR A 277 -12.43 -48.40 -48.75
CA THR A 277 -12.69 -49.47 -49.71
C THR A 277 -14.16 -49.87 -49.70
N LYS A 278 -14.62 -50.48 -50.80
CA LYS A 278 -16.02 -50.86 -50.94
C LYS A 278 -16.37 -51.96 -49.94
N SER A 279 -17.46 -51.79 -49.20
CA SER A 279 -17.93 -52.79 -48.25
C SER A 279 -18.24 -54.11 -48.97
N PRO A 280 -17.85 -55.26 -48.40
CA PRO A 280 -18.20 -56.55 -48.97
C PRO A 280 -19.73 -56.67 -49.07
N LYS A 281 -20.22 -57.24 -50.18
CA LYS A 281 -21.65 -57.57 -50.33
C LYS A 281 -21.98 -58.72 -49.38
N THR A 282 -22.33 -58.43 -48.13
CA THR A 282 -22.76 -59.46 -47.19
C THR A 282 -24.23 -59.76 -47.43
N GLY A 283 -24.55 -61.02 -47.74
CA GLY A 283 -25.92 -61.52 -47.61
C GLY A 283 -26.41 -61.31 -46.18
N ALA A 284 -27.65 -60.82 -46.07
CA ALA A 284 -28.33 -60.39 -44.85
C ALA A 284 -27.93 -61.09 -43.53
N ILE A 285 -27.29 -60.35 -42.62
CA ILE A 285 -27.58 -60.31 -41.17
C ILE A 285 -27.25 -58.88 -40.69
N ALA A 286 -28.14 -58.27 -39.91
CA ALA A 286 -28.00 -56.92 -39.36
C ALA A 286 -26.75 -56.78 -38.47
N LEU A 287 -25.91 -55.77 -38.74
CA LEU A 287 -24.74 -55.38 -37.98
C LEU A 287 -25.00 -54.04 -37.29
N THR A 288 -24.91 -54.03 -35.96
CA THR A 288 -24.47 -52.85 -35.21
C THR A 288 -23.08 -53.15 -34.67
N SER A 289 -22.20 -52.16 -34.75
CA SER A 289 -20.75 -52.19 -34.50
C SER A 289 -19.87 -52.73 -35.65
N MET A 290 -18.98 -51.85 -36.12
CA MET A 290 -17.99 -52.06 -37.16
C MET A 290 -16.80 -52.81 -36.56
N ALA A 291 -16.57 -54.06 -36.98
CA ALA A 291 -15.33 -54.77 -36.72
C ALA A 291 -14.34 -54.46 -37.86
N ILE A 292 -13.19 -53.90 -37.53
CA ILE A 292 -12.05 -53.78 -38.45
C ILE A 292 -11.56 -55.22 -38.72
N MET A 293 -11.84 -55.73 -39.91
CA MET A 293 -11.45 -57.09 -40.30
C MET A 293 -9.94 -57.12 -40.58
N SER A 294 -9.16 -57.50 -39.57
CA SER A 294 -7.73 -57.83 -39.73
C SER A 294 -7.59 -59.06 -40.66
N MET A 295 -7.15 -58.86 -41.90
CA MET A 295 -6.61 -59.94 -42.73
C MET A 295 -5.09 -59.92 -42.65
N ILE A 296 -4.52 -60.51 -41.60
CA ILE A 296 -3.12 -60.96 -41.65
C ILE A 296 -3.09 -62.27 -42.43
N SER A 297 -2.46 -62.23 -43.60
CA SER A 297 -2.05 -63.40 -44.36
C SER A 297 -0.99 -64.16 -43.54
N GLY A 298 -1.29 -65.41 -43.17
CA GLY A 298 -0.33 -66.31 -42.51
C GLY A 298 -0.99 -67.62 -42.11
N ALA A 299 -0.65 -68.70 -42.79
CA ALA A 299 -1.24 -70.03 -42.68
C ALA A 299 -1.33 -70.60 -41.25
N ALA A 300 -2.49 -71.17 -40.88
CA ALA A 300 -2.60 -72.54 -40.33
C ALA A 300 -4.07 -72.93 -40.15
N ILE A 301 -4.44 -74.01 -40.84
CA ILE A 301 -5.62 -74.84 -40.60
C ILE A 301 -5.59 -75.35 -39.15
N VAL A 302 -6.65 -75.14 -38.37
CA VAL A 302 -7.12 -76.10 -37.35
C VAL A 302 -8.64 -76.13 -37.33
N ILE A 303 -9.18 -77.30 -37.67
CA ILE A 303 -10.58 -77.69 -37.57
C ILE A 303 -10.94 -77.85 -36.09
N PHE A 304 -12.06 -77.27 -35.63
CA PHE A 304 -12.81 -77.83 -34.51
C PHE A 304 -14.28 -78.04 -34.89
N LYS A 305 -14.67 -79.32 -34.93
CA LYS A 305 -16.05 -79.79 -34.92
C LYS A 305 -16.46 -80.15 -33.48
N LYS A 306 -17.77 -80.05 -33.24
CA LYS A 306 -18.64 -80.58 -32.16
C LYS A 306 -18.97 -79.62 -31.02
N LYS A 307 -20.21 -79.58 -30.52
CA LYS A 307 -21.35 -80.52 -30.71
C LYS A 307 -22.48 -79.95 -31.54
#